data_AF-A0AAV0IST6-F1
#
_entry.id   AF-A0AAV0IST6-F1
#
_cell.length_a   1.000
_cell.length_b   1.000
_cell.length_c   1.000
_cell.angle_alpha   90.00
_cell.angle_beta   90.00
_cell.angle_gamma   90.00
#
_symmetry.space_group_name_H-M   'P 1'
#
loop_
_entity.id
_entity.type
_entity.pdbx_description
1 polymer ?
#
loop_
_entity_poly.entity_id
_entity_poly.type
_entity_poly.pdbx_seq_one_letter_code
_entity_poly.pdbx_strand_id
1 'polypeptide(L)'
;MASGLVRIALECDKKQEGGPVRLLEEQNWRAFCNGKKCGFAGRKEYCGVKEWKLLKALEPVSMGAGVMPSYGEGERTEIMYMRAKFERIVGSRDSEAFYMMNPDSNGAPELSVYLLRV
;
A
#
# COMPACT_ATOMS: atom_id res chain seq x y z
N MET A 1 8.66 -8.33 19.41
CA MET A 1 7.95 -7.51 18.42
C MET A 1 6.91 -8.42 17.78
N ALA A 2 5.64 -8.04 17.76
CA ALA A 2 4.54 -8.97 17.47
C ALA A 2 4.67 -9.57 16.06
N SER A 3 4.96 -10.87 15.98
CA SER A 3 5.06 -11.66 14.75
C SER A 3 3.66 -11.99 14.20
N GLY A 4 2.90 -10.97 13.84
CA GLY A 4 1.57 -11.14 13.26
C GLY A 4 1.60 -10.87 11.77
N LEU A 5 1.20 -11.85 10.95
CA LEU A 5 0.92 -11.65 9.53
C LEU A 5 -0.03 -10.45 9.38
N VAL A 6 0.41 -9.41 8.67
CA VAL A 6 -0.41 -8.21 8.39
C VAL A 6 -1.09 -8.38 7.05
N ARG A 7 -2.43 -8.31 7.06
CA ARG A 7 -3.27 -8.37 5.88
C ARG A 7 -4.03 -7.06 5.74
N ILE A 8 -3.73 -6.31 4.69
CA ILE A 8 -4.42 -5.07 4.36
C ILE A 8 -5.37 -5.37 3.21
N ALA A 9 -6.66 -5.13 3.37
CA ALA A 9 -7.63 -5.18 2.28
C ALA A 9 -8.14 -3.77 1.98
N LEU A 10 -8.10 -3.39 0.71
CA LEU A 10 -8.62 -2.15 0.18
C LEU A 10 -9.85 -2.50 -0.65
N GLU A 11 -11.02 -2.14 -0.14
CA GLU A 11 -12.31 -2.44 -0.77
C GLU A 11 -12.89 -1.18 -1.43
N CYS A 12 -13.25 -1.27 -2.71
CA CYS A 12 -13.99 -0.24 -3.43
C CYS A 12 -15.36 -0.78 -3.82
N ASP A 13 -16.35 0.09 -3.93
CA ASP A 13 -17.71 -0.27 -4.35
C ASP A 13 -17.78 -0.31 -5.89
N LYS A 14 -18.47 -1.29 -6.47
CA LYS A 14 -18.73 -1.32 -7.91
C LYS A 14 -19.56 -0.11 -8.35
N LYS A 15 -18.92 0.89 -8.97
CA LYS A 15 -19.65 1.96 -9.68
C LYS A 15 -20.39 1.37 -10.87
N GLN A 16 -21.72 1.50 -10.89
CA GLN A 16 -22.57 1.14 -12.03
C GLN A 16 -22.40 2.09 -13.21
N GLU A 17 -21.85 3.28 -12.99
CA GLU A 17 -21.74 4.34 -13.99
C GLU A 17 -20.29 4.81 -14.14
N GLY A 18 -19.65 4.34 -15.20
CA GLY A 18 -18.26 4.64 -15.55
C GLY A 18 -17.64 3.44 -16.26
N GLY A 19 -16.98 3.68 -17.39
CA GLY A 19 -16.34 2.62 -18.19
C GLY A 19 -15.30 1.80 -17.41
N PRO A 20 -14.59 0.86 -18.05
CA PRO A 20 -13.69 -0.06 -17.37
C PRO A 20 -12.46 0.66 -16.77
N VAL A 21 -12.61 1.24 -15.58
CA VAL A 21 -11.52 1.83 -14.80
C VAL A 21 -10.73 0.68 -14.18
N ARG A 22 -9.41 0.67 -14.37
CA ARG A 22 -8.55 -0.37 -13.80
C ARG A 22 -8.66 -0.33 -12.29
N LEU A 23 -8.53 -1.48 -11.64
CA LEU A 23 -8.65 -1.57 -10.18
C LEU A 23 -7.73 -0.56 -9.49
N LEU A 24 -6.48 -0.40 -9.94
CA LEU A 24 -5.51 0.57 -9.42
C LEU A 24 -5.82 2.06 -9.68
N GLU A 25 -6.80 2.37 -10.53
CA GLU A 25 -7.17 3.75 -10.86
C GLU A 25 -8.30 4.30 -9.98
N GLU A 26 -8.90 3.47 -9.13
CA GLU A 26 -9.96 3.90 -8.23
C GLU A 26 -9.46 4.89 -7.17
N GLN A 27 -10.22 5.96 -6.98
CA GLN A 27 -9.87 7.07 -6.09
C GLN A 27 -10.20 6.80 -4.62
N ASN A 28 -11.20 5.96 -4.35
CA ASN A 28 -11.74 5.77 -3.00
C ASN A 28 -11.69 4.30 -2.58
N TRP A 29 -11.03 4.03 -1.47
CA TRP A 29 -10.89 2.69 -0.91
C TRP A 29 -11.27 2.70 0.56
N ARG A 30 -11.94 1.66 1.02
CA ARG A 30 -12.15 1.35 2.42
C ARG A 30 -11.02 0.42 2.85
N ALA A 31 -10.23 0.82 3.82
CA ALA A 31 -9.08 0.06 4.28
C ALA A 31 -9.45 -0.81 5.48
N PHE A 32 -9.10 -2.10 5.41
CA PHE A 32 -9.25 -3.08 6.46
C PHE A 32 -7.89 -3.67 6.79
N CYS A 33 -7.53 -3.66 8.07
CA CYS A 33 -6.29 -4.26 8.57
C CYS A 33 -6.66 -5.47 9.43
N ASN A 34 -6.24 -6.67 9.02
CA ASN A 34 -6.55 -7.94 9.69
C ASN A 34 -8.06 -8.13 9.96
N GLY A 35 -8.90 -7.72 9.00
CA GLY A 35 -10.37 -7.80 9.10
C GLY A 35 -11.03 -6.67 9.89
N LYS A 36 -10.26 -5.74 10.46
CA LYS A 36 -10.81 -4.55 11.15
C LYS A 36 -10.77 -3.34 10.24
N LYS A 37 -11.87 -2.60 10.14
CA LYS A 37 -11.93 -1.34 9.38
C LYS A 37 -10.95 -0.33 9.99
N CYS A 38 -9.94 0.05 9.22
CA CYS A 38 -8.86 0.94 9.64
C CYS A 38 -9.04 2.37 9.11
N GLY A 39 -9.85 2.56 8.07
CA GLY A 39 -10.18 3.90 7.58
C GLY A 39 -10.50 3.92 6.09
N PHE A 40 -10.13 5.03 5.46
CA PHE A 40 -10.22 5.23 4.01
C PHE A 40 -8.82 5.42 3.44
N ALA A 41 -8.60 4.93 2.23
CA ALA A 41 -7.41 5.19 1.44
C ALA A 41 -7.82 5.83 0.12
N GLY A 42 -7.00 6.75 -0.37
CA GLY A 42 -7.23 7.41 -1.64
C GLY A 42 -6.01 7.30 -2.53
N ARG A 43 -6.24 7.13 -3.84
CA ARG A 43 -5.16 7.20 -4.82
C ARG A 43 -4.68 8.65 -4.90
N LYS A 44 -3.40 8.89 -4.60
CA LYS A 44 -2.76 10.17 -4.88
C LYS A 44 -2.23 10.18 -6.31
N GLU A 45 -2.90 10.91 -7.20
CA GLU A 45 -2.46 11.11 -8.59
C GLU A 45 -1.22 12.00 -8.71
N TYR A 46 -1.11 12.99 -7.82
CA TYR A 46 0.02 13.92 -7.81
C TYR A 46 0.85 13.71 -6.56
N CYS A 47 2.06 13.18 -6.72
CA CYS A 47 3.10 13.30 -5.70
C CYS A 47 3.53 14.76 -5.65
N GLY A 48 3.21 15.44 -4.55
CA GLY A 48 3.69 16.81 -4.32
C GLY A 48 5.22 16.87 -4.27
N VAL A 49 5.76 18.08 -4.21
CA VAL A 49 7.22 18.32 -4.09
C VAL A 49 7.81 17.59 -2.87
N LYS A 50 7.02 17.41 -1.80
CA LYS A 50 7.41 16.69 -0.59
C LYS A 50 7.52 15.20 -0.84
N GLU A 51 6.51 14.57 -1.43
CA GLU A 51 6.51 13.16 -1.80
C GLU A 51 7.63 12.83 -2.80
N TRP A 52 7.90 13.71 -3.77
CA TRP A 52 8.99 13.51 -4.72
C TRP A 52 10.37 13.53 -4.06
N LYS A 53 10.60 14.43 -3.09
CA LYS A 53 11.82 14.44 -2.28
C LYS A 53 11.97 13.15 -1.48
N LEU A 54 10.89 12.64 -0.93
CA LEU A 54 10.88 11.36 -0.20
C LEU A 54 11.20 10.19 -1.14
N LEU A 55 10.56 10.12 -2.31
CA LEU A 55 10.84 9.08 -3.30
C LEU A 55 12.30 9.11 -3.78
N LYS A 56 12.87 10.31 -3.99
CA LYS A 56 14.30 10.47 -4.29
C LYS A 56 15.20 10.00 -3.15
N ALA A 57 14.86 10.30 -1.90
CA ALA A 57 15.63 9.84 -0.75
C ALA A 57 15.56 8.30 -0.59
N LEU A 58 14.48 7.67 -1.04
CA LEU A 58 14.29 6.21 -1.02
C LEU A 58 14.86 5.48 -2.24
N GLU A 59 15.27 6.20 -3.29
CA GLU A 59 15.90 5.64 -4.49
C GLU A 59 17.04 4.65 -4.18
N PRO A 60 18.02 4.97 -3.29
CA PRO A 60 19.12 4.05 -2.98
C PRO A 60 18.74 2.86 -2.09
N VAL A 61 17.56 2.87 -1.44
CA VAL A 61 17.17 1.80 -0.51
C VAL A 61 16.63 0.61 -1.30
N SER A 62 17.32 -0.53 -1.36
CA SER A 62 16.81 -1.67 -2.13
C SER A 62 15.67 -2.42 -1.44
N MET A 63 15.82 -2.73 -0.14
CA MET A 63 14.82 -3.39 0.71
C MET A 63 15.02 -2.95 2.16
N GLY A 64 13.94 -2.88 2.95
CA GLY A 64 13.98 -2.56 4.37
C GLY A 64 12.84 -1.68 4.84
N ALA A 65 12.78 -1.45 6.15
CA ALA A 65 11.89 -0.48 6.78
C ALA A 65 12.73 0.54 7.54
N GLY A 66 12.27 1.79 7.60
CA GLY A 66 12.99 2.85 8.29
C GLY A 66 12.11 4.05 8.57
N VAL A 67 12.66 4.99 9.32
CA VAL A 67 12.07 6.30 9.56
C VAL A 67 12.85 7.34 8.77
N MET A 68 12.13 8.24 8.11
CA MET A 68 12.69 9.46 7.54
C MET A 68 12.08 10.67 8.23
N PRO A 69 12.88 11.73 8.44
CA PRO A 69 12.32 13.01 8.88
C PRO A 69 11.35 13.55 7.82
N SER A 70 10.13 13.93 8.20
CA SER A 70 9.24 14.65 7.28
C SER A 70 9.81 16.03 6.99
N TYR A 71 9.87 16.38 5.71
CA TYR A 71 10.16 17.73 5.25
C TYR A 71 8.88 18.57 5.27
N GLY A 72 8.40 18.90 6.47
CA GLY A 72 7.27 19.81 6.70
C GLY A 72 7.57 20.81 7.81
N GLU A 73 7.29 22.08 7.56
CA GLU A 73 7.24 23.10 8.62
C GLU A 73 6.01 22.83 9.50
N GLY A 74 6.24 22.53 10.78
CA GLY A 74 5.20 22.23 11.76
C GLY A 74 5.14 20.75 12.10
N GLU A 75 5.65 20.43 13.29
CA GLU A 75 5.74 19.11 13.92
C GLU A 75 6.66 18.08 13.23
N ARG A 76 7.58 17.53 14.03
CA ARG A 76 8.47 16.41 13.69
C ARG A 76 7.64 15.15 13.41
N THR A 77 6.96 15.12 12.27
CA THR A 77 6.18 13.97 11.87
C THR A 77 7.17 13.01 11.23
N GLU A 78 7.62 11.99 11.94
CA GLU A 78 8.52 10.99 11.35
C GLU A 78 7.73 10.17 10.32
N ILE A 79 8.22 10.07 9.10
CA ILE A 79 7.62 9.25 8.05
C ILE A 79 8.26 7.87 8.12
N MET A 80 7.49 6.89 8.58
CA MET A 80 7.85 5.48 8.45
C MET A 80 7.66 5.04 7.00
N TYR A 81 8.69 4.41 6.44
CA TYR A 81 8.64 3.84 5.10
C TYR A 81 9.04 2.37 5.13
N MET A 82 8.56 1.63 4.14
CA MET A 82 8.95 0.25 3.90
C MET A 82 9.10 0.05 2.40
N ARG A 83 10.24 -0.48 1.98
CA ARG A 83 10.50 -0.88 0.60
C ARG A 83 10.77 -2.37 0.59
N ALA A 84 9.97 -3.11 -0.16
CA ALA A 84 10.11 -4.55 -0.30
C ALA A 84 9.73 -4.95 -1.72
N LYS A 85 10.16 -6.15 -2.11
CA LYS A 85 9.70 -6.75 -3.36
C LYS A 85 8.32 -7.33 -3.11
N PHE A 86 7.36 -6.98 -3.94
CA PHE A 86 6.01 -7.55 -3.89
C PHE A 86 5.75 -8.38 -5.14
N GLU A 87 5.16 -9.55 -4.97
CA GLU A 87 4.60 -10.35 -6.05
C GLU A 87 3.15 -9.95 -6.26
N ARG A 88 2.83 -9.48 -7.47
CA ARG A 88 1.49 -9.08 -7.87
C ARG A 88 0.78 -10.26 -8.52
N ILE A 89 -0.34 -10.67 -7.93
CA ILE A 89 -1.23 -11.69 -8.47
C ILE A 89 -2.54 -11.02 -8.85
N VAL A 90 -2.88 -11.08 -10.15
CA VAL A 90 -4.15 -10.55 -10.67
C VAL A 90 -5.14 -11.71 -10.70
N GLY A 91 -6.17 -11.65 -9.86
CA GLY A 91 -7.22 -12.67 -9.81
C GLY A 91 -8.28 -12.43 -10.88
N SER A 92 -8.81 -11.20 -10.94
CA SER A 92 -9.84 -10.80 -11.90
C SER A 92 -9.79 -9.28 -12.14
N ARG A 93 -10.71 -8.75 -12.95
CA ARG A 93 -10.89 -7.29 -13.14
C ARG A 93 -11.16 -6.54 -11.83
N ASP A 94 -11.72 -7.26 -10.86
CA ASP A 94 -12.16 -6.73 -9.56
C ASP A 94 -11.25 -7.16 -8.39
N SER A 95 -10.19 -7.94 -8.64
CA SER A 95 -9.36 -8.49 -7.56
C SER A 95 -7.89 -8.57 -7.95
N GLU A 96 -7.04 -7.92 -7.16
CA GLU A 96 -5.59 -8.01 -7.23
C GLU A 96 -5.00 -8.19 -5.83
N ALA A 97 -3.95 -8.99 -5.71
CA ALA A 97 -3.23 -9.22 -4.47
C ALA A 97 -1.73 -8.93 -4.64
N PHE A 98 -1.12 -8.40 -3.60
CA PHE A 98 0.31 -8.12 -3.50
C PHE A 98 0.86 -8.83 -2.28
N TYR A 99 1.77 -9.77 -2.52
CA TYR A 99 2.42 -10.53 -1.46
C TYR A 99 3.85 -10.03 -1.30
N MET A 100 4.21 -9.61 -0.09
CA MET A 100 5.60 -9.26 0.19
C MET A 100 6.47 -10.50 0.09
N MET A 101 7.46 -10.45 -0.80
CA MET A 101 8.45 -11.50 -0.99
C MET A 101 9.60 -11.28 -0.02
N ASN A 102 9.74 -12.19 0.94
CA ASN A 102 10.89 -12.27 1.83
C ASN A 102 11.82 -13.41 1.37
N PRO A 103 13.11 -13.16 1.16
CA PRO A 103 14.06 -14.22 0.79
C PRO A 103 14.25 -15.27 1.90
N ASP A 104 13.99 -14.91 3.17
CA ASP A 104 14.18 -15.77 4.35
C ASP A 104 12.91 -16.51 4.83
N SER A 105 11.71 -16.15 4.36
CA SER A 105 10.47 -16.72 4.90
C SER A 105 10.01 -17.97 4.14
N ASN A 106 9.89 -19.08 4.87
CA ASN A 106 9.47 -20.42 4.43
C ASN A 106 7.97 -20.51 4.03
N GLY A 107 7.53 -19.69 3.08
CA GLY A 107 6.28 -19.89 2.33
C GLY A 107 5.07 -19.03 2.72
N ALA A 108 5.16 -18.13 3.72
CA ALA A 108 4.06 -17.21 4.05
C ALA A 108 4.54 -15.74 4.02
N PRO A 109 3.88 -14.87 3.25
CA PRO A 109 4.21 -13.44 3.21
C PRO A 109 3.81 -12.75 4.51
N GLU A 110 4.75 -12.06 5.15
CA GLU A 110 4.49 -11.32 6.41
C GLU A 110 3.49 -10.16 6.21
N LEU A 111 3.49 -9.57 5.01
CA LEU A 111 2.56 -8.53 4.59
C LEU A 111 1.87 -8.95 3.30
N SER A 112 0.54 -8.90 3.31
CA SER A 112 -0.29 -9.10 2.11
C SER A 112 -1.24 -7.93 1.94
N VAL A 113 -1.33 -7.39 0.72
CA VAL A 113 -2.24 -6.30 0.38
C VAL A 113 -3.21 -6.79 -0.69
N TYR A 114 -4.51 -6.71 -0.43
CA TYR A 114 -5.58 -7.12 -1.33
C TYR A 114 -6.33 -5.89 -1.79
N LEU A 115 -6.53 -5.74 -3.09
CA LEU A 115 -7.44 -4.78 -3.67
C LEU A 115 -8.66 -5.56 -4.17
N LEU A 116 -9.83 -5.17 -3.70
CA LEU A 116 -11.09 -5.83 -4.00
C LEU A 116 -12.11 -4.79 -4.41
N ARG A 117 -12.85 -5.07 -5.49
CA ARG A 117 -14.05 -4.32 -5.84
C ARG A 117 -15.27 -5.17 -5.49
N VAL A 118 -16.00 -4.75 -4.46
CA VAL A 118 -17.18 -5.42 -3.90
C VAL A 118 -18.47 -4.79 -4.40
#